data_AF-R7YTH4-F1
#
_entry.id   AF-R7YTH4-F1
#
_cell.length_a   1.000
_cell.length_b   1.000
_cell.length_c   1.000
_cell.angle_alpha   90.00
_cell.angle_beta   90.00
_cell.angle_gamma   90.00
#
_symmetry.space_group_name_H-M   'P 1'
#
loop_
_entity.id
_entity.type
_entity.pdbx_description
1 polymer ?
#
loop_
_entity_poly.entity_id
_entity_poly.type
_entity_poly.pdbx_seq_one_letter_code
_entity_poly.pdbx_strand_id
1 'polypeptide(L)'
;MLPVLPTPPQRSFPYLQPYLCKTPKLIPALTENSDKPCDTGSPISTLQKEFPNLDFSAVDPTYPTKTTPSNPYAFTRSAVLARGTRALKHLRSRPEKAIAVVSHSGFLRTAVCKTHFANADYRVFEFGEAREGEEEEEEGEGVELVEWGLTAGKGGGMGRSEKGRAEVVESDFPIERVEEEMGGKVAGEAAREVPKN
;
A
#
# COMPACT_ATOMS: atom_id res chain seq x y z
N MET A 1 20.84 -20.58 28.48
CA MET A 1 19.93 -19.41 28.51
C MET A 1 20.32 -18.52 27.34
N LEU A 2 19.45 -18.32 26.36
CA LEU A 2 19.70 -17.39 25.25
C LEU A 2 19.52 -15.95 25.76
N PRO A 3 20.36 -14.99 25.36
CA PRO A 3 20.24 -13.61 25.81
C PRO A 3 18.95 -12.99 25.24
N VAL A 4 18.14 -12.42 26.12
CA VAL A 4 16.98 -11.60 25.76
C VAL A 4 17.52 -10.32 25.12
N LEU A 5 17.28 -10.13 23.82
CA LEU A 5 17.64 -8.89 23.15
C LEU A 5 16.82 -7.72 23.74
N PRO A 6 17.43 -6.55 23.96
CA PRO A 6 16.72 -5.40 24.49
C PRO A 6 15.60 -5.00 23.53
N THR A 7 14.41 -4.73 24.08
CA THR A 7 13.30 -4.12 23.34
C THR A 7 13.78 -2.82 22.72
N PRO A 8 13.63 -2.61 21.39
CA PRO A 8 14.05 -1.38 20.76
C PRO A 8 13.29 -0.21 21.41
N PRO A 9 13.94 0.95 21.59
CA PRO A 9 13.26 2.13 22.12
C PRO A 9 12.09 2.46 21.20
N GLN A 10 10.89 2.59 21.76
CA GLN A 10 9.74 3.12 21.05
C GLN A 10 10.13 4.51 20.54
N ARG A 11 10.37 4.62 19.24
CA ARG A 11 10.67 5.91 18.59
C ARG A 11 9.38 6.72 18.56
N SER A 12 9.10 7.40 19.67
CA SER A 12 8.09 8.46 19.69
C SER A 12 8.56 9.59 18.78
N PHE A 13 7.65 10.18 18.01
CA PHE A 13 7.88 11.44 17.29
C PHE A 13 7.37 12.60 18.16
N PRO A 14 8.14 13.07 19.17
CA PRO A 14 7.63 13.97 20.21
C PRO A 14 7.09 15.30 19.64
N TYR A 15 7.66 15.76 18.51
CA TYR A 15 7.26 17.02 17.87
C TYR A 15 5.89 16.96 17.17
N LEU A 16 5.42 15.77 16.79
CA LEU A 16 4.10 15.59 16.18
C LEU A 16 3.03 15.23 17.22
N GLN A 17 3.46 14.77 18.40
CA GLN A 17 2.60 14.29 19.48
C GLN A 17 1.47 15.24 19.92
N PRO A 18 1.64 16.58 19.98
CA PRO A 18 0.52 17.48 20.31
C PRO A 18 -0.47 17.72 19.17
N TYR A 19 -0.10 17.39 17.92
CA TYR A 19 -0.90 17.64 16.72
C TYR A 19 -1.52 16.38 16.11
N LEU A 20 -1.04 15.20 16.52
CA LEU A 20 -1.58 13.92 16.07
C LEU A 20 -2.79 13.53 16.91
N CYS A 21 -3.72 12.79 16.28
CA CYS A 21 -4.67 11.98 17.03
C CYS A 21 -3.91 11.15 18.08
N LYS A 22 -4.42 11.09 19.32
CA LYS A 22 -3.77 10.45 20.47
C LYS A 22 -3.31 9.01 20.17
N THR A 23 -3.94 8.34 19.21
CA THR A 23 -3.59 6.99 18.75
C THR A 23 -3.58 6.90 17.22
N PRO A 24 -2.47 6.49 16.58
CA PRO A 24 -2.45 6.17 15.16
C PRO A 24 -3.53 5.15 14.79
N LYS A 25 -4.12 5.28 13.61
CA LYS A 25 -5.06 4.30 13.05
C LYS A 25 -4.32 3.40 12.06
N LEU A 26 -4.45 2.09 12.26
CA LEU A 26 -3.94 1.10 11.31
C LEU A 26 -4.94 0.96 10.16
N ILE A 27 -4.47 1.20 8.94
CA ILE A 27 -5.24 1.00 7.71
C ILE A 27 -4.46 -0.04 6.88
N PRO A 28 -4.78 -1.34 7.00
CA PRO A 28 -4.04 -2.41 6.33
C PRO A 28 -3.96 -2.27 4.80
N ALA A 29 -4.96 -1.62 4.21
CA ALA A 29 -5.01 -1.35 2.79
C ALA A 29 -3.82 -0.51 2.29
N LEU A 30 -3.15 0.27 3.16
CA LEU A 30 -2.01 1.16 2.82
C LEU A 30 -0.64 0.46 2.88
N THR A 31 -0.61 -0.86 2.90
CA THR A 31 0.62 -1.66 2.90
C THR A 31 1.24 -1.72 1.50
N GLU A 32 2.55 -1.99 1.40
CA GLU A 32 3.25 -2.04 0.11
C GLU A 32 2.57 -3.00 -0.87
N ASN A 33 2.74 -2.79 -2.18
CA ASN A 33 2.08 -3.59 -3.20
C ASN A 33 2.69 -5.00 -3.33
N SER A 34 4.02 -5.13 -3.32
CA SER A 34 4.75 -6.36 -3.67
C SER A 34 4.69 -7.45 -2.60
N ASP A 35 4.86 -8.71 -3.02
CA ASP A 35 4.91 -9.91 -2.16
C ASP A 35 6.33 -10.30 -1.74
N LYS A 36 7.33 -9.45 -2.00
CA LYS A 36 8.69 -9.68 -1.52
C LYS A 36 8.73 -9.78 0.01
N PRO A 37 9.67 -10.54 0.60
CA PRO A 37 9.77 -10.68 2.05
C PRO A 37 9.93 -9.36 2.81
N CYS A 38 10.58 -8.35 2.22
CA CYS A 38 10.74 -7.03 2.83
C CYS A 38 9.47 -6.16 2.76
N ASP A 39 8.56 -6.47 1.84
CA ASP A 39 7.33 -5.74 1.59
C ASP A 39 6.13 -6.45 2.24
N THR A 40 6.33 -7.68 2.68
CA THR A 40 5.36 -8.49 3.42
C THR A 40 5.45 -8.16 4.91
N GLY A 41 4.32 -7.74 5.48
CA GLY A 41 4.23 -7.40 6.89
C GLY A 41 4.51 -8.58 7.83
N SER A 42 4.61 -8.30 9.13
CA SER A 42 4.68 -9.35 10.15
C SER A 42 3.26 -9.83 10.55
N PRO A 43 3.09 -11.06 11.04
CA PRO A 43 1.81 -11.52 11.58
C PRO A 43 1.29 -10.61 12.70
N ILE A 44 -0.04 -10.46 12.81
CA ILE A 44 -0.71 -9.63 13.82
C ILE A 44 -0.24 -9.97 15.23
N SER A 45 -0.10 -11.26 15.55
CA SER A 45 0.35 -11.74 16.87
C SER A 45 1.77 -11.31 17.23
N THR A 46 2.63 -11.07 16.25
CA THR A 46 3.97 -10.49 16.43
C THR A 46 3.86 -8.98 16.65
N LEU A 47 3.09 -8.29 15.80
CA LEU A 47 2.92 -6.83 15.88
C LEU A 47 2.24 -6.38 17.18
N GLN A 48 1.26 -7.13 17.69
CA GLN A 48 0.59 -6.85 18.96
C GLN A 48 1.55 -6.92 20.16
N LYS A 49 2.56 -7.79 20.11
CA LYS A 49 3.58 -7.89 21.16
C LYS A 49 4.55 -6.70 21.12
N GLU A 50 4.90 -6.25 19.91
CA GLU A 50 5.82 -5.14 19.71
C GLU A 50 5.15 -3.77 19.96
N PHE A 51 3.88 -3.64 19.58
CA PHE A 51 3.09 -2.41 19.67
C PHE A 51 1.79 -2.64 20.45
N PRO A 52 1.86 -2.96 21.75
CA PRO A 52 0.68 -3.32 22.55
C PRO A 52 -0.33 -2.18 22.72
N ASN A 53 0.07 -0.95 22.43
CA ASN A 53 -0.78 0.23 22.54
C ASN A 53 -1.59 0.53 21.25
N LEU A 54 -1.36 -0.23 20.16
CA LEU A 54 -2.09 -0.06 18.91
C LEU A 54 -3.30 -0.99 18.86
N ASP A 55 -4.38 -0.49 18.26
CA ASP A 55 -5.60 -1.25 18.04
C ASP A 55 -5.54 -1.99 16.69
N PHE A 56 -5.47 -3.33 16.77
CA PHE A 56 -5.44 -4.22 15.61
C PHE A 56 -6.81 -4.82 15.27
N SER A 57 -7.89 -4.44 15.97
CA SER A 57 -9.23 -5.04 15.79
C SER A 57 -9.79 -4.85 14.39
N ALA A 58 -9.40 -3.78 13.70
CA ALA A 58 -9.79 -3.48 12.32
C ALA A 58 -8.89 -4.13 11.26
N VAL A 59 -7.85 -4.90 11.67
CA VAL A 59 -6.94 -5.57 10.74
C VAL A 59 -7.54 -6.90 10.32
N ASP A 60 -7.72 -7.08 9.01
CA ASP A 60 -8.24 -8.32 8.44
C ASP A 60 -7.35 -9.53 8.83
N PRO A 61 -7.92 -10.66 9.29
CA PRO A 61 -7.15 -11.83 9.73
C PRO A 61 -6.25 -12.45 8.67
N THR A 62 -6.51 -12.20 7.38
CA THR A 62 -5.69 -12.73 6.28
C THR A 62 -4.41 -11.93 6.05
N TYR A 63 -4.29 -10.74 6.66
CA TYR A 63 -3.03 -10.00 6.72
C TYR A 63 -1.93 -10.85 7.39
N PRO A 64 -0.70 -10.90 6.85
CA PRO A 64 -0.14 -10.11 5.74
C PRO A 64 -0.06 -10.86 4.40
N THR A 65 -0.88 -11.88 4.16
CA THR A 65 -0.75 -12.80 3.01
C THR A 65 -0.95 -12.09 1.67
N LYS A 66 0.06 -12.12 0.79
CA LYS A 66 0.00 -11.48 -0.55
C LYS A 66 0.12 -12.45 -1.73
N THR A 67 0.35 -13.72 -1.47
CA THR A 67 0.64 -14.73 -2.51
C THR A 67 -0.61 -15.43 -3.03
N THR A 68 -1.74 -15.31 -2.33
CA THR A 68 -3.02 -15.91 -2.73
C THR A 68 -3.80 -14.91 -3.59
N PRO A 69 -4.11 -15.20 -4.88
CA PRO A 69 -4.72 -14.22 -5.78
C PRO A 69 -6.06 -13.65 -5.31
N SER A 70 -6.87 -14.44 -4.61
CA SER A 70 -8.16 -14.01 -4.04
C SER A 70 -8.03 -13.17 -2.76
N ASN A 71 -6.82 -13.00 -2.24
CA ASN A 71 -6.59 -12.25 -1.02
C ASN A 71 -6.65 -10.73 -1.29
N PRO A 72 -7.30 -9.93 -0.42
CA PRO A 72 -7.35 -8.48 -0.59
C PRO A 72 -5.97 -7.78 -0.61
N TYR A 73 -4.92 -8.40 -0.09
CA TYR A 73 -3.54 -7.90 -0.09
C TYR A 73 -2.68 -8.47 -1.22
N ALA A 74 -3.25 -9.28 -2.12
CA ALA A 74 -2.50 -9.91 -3.19
C ALA A 74 -1.70 -8.89 -4.01
N PHE A 75 -0.52 -9.31 -4.49
CA PHE A 75 0.25 -8.51 -5.44
C PHE A 75 -0.28 -8.73 -6.87
N THR A 76 -1.55 -8.40 -7.10
CA THR A 76 -2.19 -8.41 -8.42
C THR A 76 -2.64 -7.00 -8.77
N ARG A 77 -2.87 -6.72 -10.06
CA ARG A 77 -3.31 -5.38 -10.49
C ARG A 77 -4.66 -5.04 -9.86
N SER A 78 -5.60 -5.98 -9.94
CA SER A 78 -6.95 -5.84 -9.37
C SER A 78 -6.92 -5.59 -7.86
N ALA A 79 -6.21 -6.42 -7.08
CA ALA A 79 -6.18 -6.29 -5.63
C ALA A 79 -5.48 -5.01 -5.17
N VAL A 80 -4.39 -4.59 -5.83
CA VAL A 80 -3.68 -3.35 -5.50
C VAL A 80 -4.54 -2.11 -5.79
N LEU A 81 -5.18 -2.03 -6.97
CA LEU A 81 -6.04 -0.90 -7.31
C LEU A 81 -7.28 -0.86 -6.42
N ALA A 82 -7.93 -1.99 -6.16
CA ALA A 82 -9.07 -2.08 -5.26
C ALA A 82 -8.71 -1.66 -3.82
N ARG A 83 -7.50 -1.98 -3.33
CA ARG A 83 -6.99 -1.48 -2.04
C ARG A 83 -6.83 0.03 -2.05
N GLY A 84 -6.27 0.61 -3.12
CA GLY A 84 -6.12 2.05 -3.28
C GLY A 84 -7.45 2.78 -3.19
N THR A 85 -8.44 2.31 -3.94
CA THR A 85 -9.82 2.76 -3.88
C THR A 85 -10.40 2.71 -2.46
N ARG A 86 -10.32 1.55 -1.80
CA ARG A 86 -10.84 1.39 -0.43
C ARG A 86 -10.15 2.33 0.55
N ALA A 87 -8.84 2.52 0.42
CA ALA A 87 -8.07 3.44 1.26
C ALA A 87 -8.52 4.90 1.05
N LEU A 88 -8.71 5.34 -0.19
CA LEU A 88 -9.19 6.69 -0.50
C LEU A 88 -10.61 6.93 0.02
N LYS A 89 -11.55 5.99 -0.20
CA LYS A 89 -12.91 6.07 0.35
C LYS A 89 -12.89 6.16 1.88
N HIS A 90 -12.09 5.30 2.53
CA HIS A 90 -11.91 5.33 3.97
C HIS A 90 -11.38 6.68 4.46
N LEU A 91 -10.29 7.18 3.86
CA LEU A 91 -9.67 8.46 4.21
C LEU A 91 -10.61 9.65 3.97
N ARG A 92 -11.41 9.64 2.90
CA ARG A 92 -12.38 10.71 2.59
C ARG A 92 -13.53 10.76 3.60
N SER A 93 -13.96 9.61 4.11
CA SER A 93 -15.04 9.53 5.11
C SER A 93 -14.64 9.96 6.53
N ARG A 94 -13.35 10.23 6.76
CA ARG A 94 -12.81 10.61 8.06
C ARG A 94 -13.19 12.06 8.42
N PRO A 95 -13.55 12.34 9.68
CA PRO A 95 -13.88 13.71 10.11
C PRO A 95 -12.65 14.61 10.31
N GLU A 96 -11.44 14.06 10.30
CA GLU A 96 -10.20 14.82 10.48
C GLU A 96 -9.95 15.81 9.34
N LYS A 97 -9.61 17.06 9.68
CA LYS A 97 -9.30 18.12 8.70
C LYS A 97 -8.01 17.89 7.92
N ALA A 98 -7.08 17.13 8.50
CA ALA A 98 -5.81 16.78 7.90
C ALA A 98 -5.41 15.38 8.37
N ILE A 99 -4.97 14.53 7.45
CA ILE A 99 -4.58 13.15 7.73
C ILE A 99 -3.17 12.94 7.21
N ALA A 100 -2.27 12.56 8.12
CA ALA A 100 -0.92 12.13 7.75
C ALA A 100 -0.94 10.62 7.47
N VAL A 101 -0.67 10.25 6.21
CA VAL A 101 -0.54 8.84 5.79
C VAL A 101 0.93 8.47 5.70
N VAL A 102 1.33 7.40 6.38
CA VAL A 102 2.65 6.78 6.26
C VAL A 102 2.48 5.45 5.51
N SER A 103 3.13 5.32 4.37
CA SER A 103 3.03 4.18 3.47
C SER A 103 4.29 4.05 2.61
N HIS A 104 4.27 3.22 1.58
CA HIS A 104 5.40 2.93 0.72
C HIS A 104 5.19 3.48 -0.69
N SER A 105 6.30 3.74 -1.39
CA SER A 105 6.29 4.44 -2.68
C SER A 105 5.60 3.63 -3.77
N GLY A 106 5.76 2.31 -3.79
CA GLY A 106 5.15 1.44 -4.80
C GLY A 106 3.63 1.56 -4.76
N PHE A 107 3.04 1.30 -3.59
CA PHE A 107 1.60 1.39 -3.39
C PHE A 107 1.04 2.80 -3.60
N LEU A 108 1.68 3.84 -3.04
CA LEU A 108 1.21 5.22 -3.21
C LEU A 108 1.21 5.66 -4.68
N ARG A 109 2.25 5.27 -5.43
CA ARG A 109 2.36 5.53 -6.87
C ARG A 109 1.29 4.79 -7.65
N THR A 110 1.13 3.49 -7.44
CA THR A 110 0.27 2.67 -8.32
C THR A 110 -1.22 2.79 -8.00
N ALA A 111 -1.59 3.02 -6.74
CA ALA A 111 -2.96 2.81 -6.29
C ALA A 111 -3.62 4.03 -5.62
N VAL A 112 -2.85 5.00 -5.13
CA VAL A 112 -3.41 6.09 -4.31
C VAL A 112 -3.34 7.44 -5.01
N CYS A 113 -2.13 7.94 -5.28
CA CYS A 113 -1.92 9.33 -5.69
C CYS A 113 -1.16 9.49 -7.00
N LYS A 114 -0.65 8.41 -7.60
CA LYS A 114 -0.01 8.45 -8.92
C LYS A 114 1.12 9.49 -8.99
N THR A 115 1.95 9.55 -7.95
CA THR A 115 3.17 10.37 -7.89
C THR A 115 4.35 9.55 -7.35
N HIS A 116 5.57 9.99 -7.63
CA HIS A 116 6.78 9.31 -7.17
C HIS A 116 7.17 9.75 -5.75
N PHE A 117 7.71 8.84 -4.95
CA PHE A 117 8.22 9.14 -3.60
C PHE A 117 9.65 8.62 -3.44
N ALA A 118 10.58 9.52 -3.15
CA ALA A 118 11.87 9.16 -2.58
C ALA A 118 11.72 8.83 -1.08
N ASN A 119 12.70 8.12 -0.52
CA ASN A 119 12.69 7.75 0.89
C ASN A 119 12.56 8.99 1.81
N ALA A 120 11.57 8.94 2.70
CA ALA A 120 11.21 10.00 3.64
C ALA A 120 10.86 11.36 2.99
N ASP A 121 10.41 11.34 1.73
CA ASP A 121 9.74 12.50 1.12
C ASP A 121 8.23 12.47 1.41
N TYR A 122 7.55 13.61 1.25
CA TYR A 122 6.11 13.72 1.47
C TYR A 122 5.43 14.54 0.37
N ARG A 123 4.12 14.38 0.30
CA ARG A 123 3.22 15.03 -0.65
C ARG A 123 2.00 15.54 0.10
N VAL A 124 1.44 16.66 -0.33
CA VAL A 124 0.21 17.21 0.25
C VAL A 124 -0.85 17.25 -0.83
N PHE A 125 -2.02 16.69 -0.53
CA PHE A 125 -3.14 16.59 -1.46
C PHE A 125 -4.42 17.09 -0.81
N GLU A 126 -5.31 17.63 -1.63
CA GLU A 126 -6.74 17.76 -1.33
C GLU A 126 -7.52 16.64 -2.01
N PHE A 127 -8.66 16.26 -1.43
CA PHE A 127 -9.65 15.50 -2.17
C PHE A 127 -10.32 16.41 -3.20
N GLY A 128 -10.40 15.95 -4.45
CA GLY A 128 -11.16 16.61 -5.49
C GLY A 128 -12.66 16.65 -5.18
N GLU A 129 -13.38 17.54 -5.85
CA GLU A 129 -14.83 17.63 -5.72
C GLU A 129 -15.48 16.31 -6.15
N ALA A 130 -16.54 15.89 -5.45
CA ALA A 130 -17.38 14.79 -5.92
C ALA A 130 -18.07 15.27 -7.20
N ARG A 131 -17.96 14.51 -8.29
CA ARG A 131 -18.73 14.81 -9.49
C ARG A 131 -20.20 14.51 -9.21
N GLU A 132 -21.07 15.51 -9.38
CA GLU A 132 -22.53 15.30 -9.28
C GLU A 132 -22.99 14.38 -10.41
N GLY A 133 -23.71 13.31 -10.06
CA GLY A 133 -24.36 12.43 -11.03
C GLY A 133 -23.59 11.16 -11.43
N GLU A 134 -22.39 10.94 -10.88
CA GLU A 134 -21.78 9.61 -10.90
C GLU A 134 -22.49 8.81 -9.78
N GLU A 135 -23.40 7.91 -10.16
CA GLU A 135 -23.80 6.80 -9.29
C GLU A 135 -22.51 6.14 -8.77
N GLU A 136 -22.52 5.55 -7.58
CA GLU A 136 -21.35 4.84 -7.02
C GLU A 136 -20.99 3.63 -7.92
N GLU A 137 -20.45 3.88 -9.11
CA GLU A 137 -20.02 2.85 -10.04
C GLU A 137 -18.87 2.08 -9.39
N GLU A 138 -18.89 0.79 -9.67
CA GLU A 138 -18.03 -0.20 -9.05
C GLU A 138 -16.55 0.20 -9.11
N GLU A 139 -15.82 -0.14 -8.04
CA GLU A 139 -14.36 -0.09 -7.98
C GLU A 139 -13.63 1.26 -8.16
N GLY A 140 -14.20 2.39 -7.71
CA GLY A 140 -13.37 3.53 -7.27
C GLY A 140 -12.78 4.44 -8.34
N GLU A 141 -13.40 4.43 -9.50
CA GLU A 141 -13.44 5.62 -10.34
C GLU A 141 -14.20 6.69 -9.54
N GLY A 142 -13.60 7.86 -9.28
CA GLY A 142 -14.32 9.01 -8.70
C GLY A 142 -13.72 9.69 -7.47
N VAL A 143 -12.67 9.14 -6.81
CA VAL A 143 -11.93 9.89 -5.76
C VAL A 143 -10.58 10.35 -6.31
N GLU A 144 -10.52 11.58 -6.81
CA GLU A 144 -9.28 12.20 -7.26
C GLU A 144 -8.56 12.93 -6.11
N LEU A 145 -7.23 12.87 -6.11
CA LEU A 145 -6.37 13.67 -5.25
C LEU A 145 -5.70 14.78 -6.07
N VAL A 146 -5.80 16.02 -5.59
CA VAL A 146 -5.18 17.19 -6.20
C VAL A 146 -3.97 17.59 -5.38
N GLU A 147 -2.77 17.47 -5.95
CA GLU A 147 -1.53 17.82 -5.24
C GLU A 147 -1.39 19.34 -5.09
N TRP A 148 -0.98 19.80 -3.90
CA TRP A 148 -0.64 21.19 -3.66
C TRP A 148 0.57 21.61 -4.50
N GLY A 149 0.50 22.80 -5.10
CA GLY A 149 1.59 23.37 -5.91
C GLY A 149 2.94 23.44 -5.17
N LEU A 150 2.91 23.58 -3.84
CA LEU A 150 4.10 23.60 -2.99
C LEU A 150 4.94 22.32 -3.10
N THR A 151 4.30 21.15 -3.10
CA THR A 151 5.00 19.86 -3.24
C THR A 151 5.13 19.46 -4.70
N ALA A 152 4.14 19.77 -5.54
CA ALA A 152 4.14 19.37 -6.95
C ALA A 152 5.28 20.04 -7.72
N GLY A 153 5.50 21.35 -7.50
CA GLY A 153 6.54 22.12 -8.16
C GLY A 153 7.97 21.71 -7.77
N LYS A 154 8.13 21.01 -6.65
CA LYS A 154 9.44 20.61 -6.10
C LYS A 154 9.74 19.13 -6.25
N GLY A 155 8.75 18.29 -6.57
CA GLY A 155 8.90 16.84 -6.53
C GLY A 155 8.89 16.34 -5.08
N GLY A 156 7.94 16.83 -4.30
CA GLY A 156 7.81 16.53 -2.88
C GLY A 156 8.22 17.66 -1.96
N GLY A 157 7.80 17.58 -0.70
CA GLY A 157 8.14 18.56 0.32
C GLY A 157 9.63 18.60 0.66
N MET A 158 10.34 17.49 0.46
CA MET A 158 11.80 17.42 0.55
C MET A 158 12.49 17.73 -0.79
N GLY A 159 11.73 17.78 -1.89
CA GLY A 159 12.23 18.01 -3.24
C GLY A 159 13.14 16.90 -3.78
N ARG A 160 12.91 15.65 -3.36
CA ARG A 160 13.78 14.50 -3.67
C ARG A 160 13.18 13.54 -4.69
N SER A 161 11.90 13.67 -4.95
CA SER A 161 11.17 12.76 -5.82
C SER A 161 11.02 13.34 -7.23
N GLU A 162 10.71 12.47 -8.18
CA GLU A 162 10.34 12.90 -9.53
C GLU A 162 9.02 13.70 -9.52
N LYS A 163 8.95 14.69 -10.40
CA LYS A 163 7.80 15.60 -10.54
C LYS A 163 6.78 15.00 -11.51
N GLY A 164 5.52 15.40 -11.34
CA GLY A 164 4.45 15.03 -12.25
C GLY A 164 3.74 13.73 -11.86
N ARG A 165 2.74 13.40 -12.68
CA ARG A 165 1.89 12.22 -12.49
C ARG A 165 2.60 11.01 -13.07
N ALA A 166 2.70 9.96 -12.26
CA ALA A 166 3.19 8.66 -12.67
C ALA A 166 2.08 7.90 -13.41
N GLU A 167 2.40 7.41 -14.60
CA GLU A 167 1.53 6.46 -15.29
C GLU A 167 1.61 5.09 -14.62
N VAL A 168 0.47 4.39 -14.55
CA VAL A 168 0.39 3.02 -14.05
C VAL A 168 0.41 2.11 -15.26
N VAL A 169 1.47 1.31 -15.39
CA VAL A 169 1.71 0.44 -16.55
C VAL A 169 1.56 -1.03 -16.16
N GLU A 170 1.36 -1.91 -17.14
CA GLU A 170 1.20 -3.35 -16.88
C GLU A 170 2.41 -3.97 -16.17
N SER A 171 3.62 -3.48 -16.46
CA SER A 171 4.86 -3.95 -15.83
C SER A 171 5.02 -3.54 -14.36
N ASP A 172 4.11 -2.72 -13.81
CA ASP A 172 4.07 -2.44 -12.37
C ASP A 172 3.53 -3.64 -11.55
N PHE A 173 2.94 -4.63 -12.22
CA PHE A 173 2.31 -5.79 -11.60
C PHE A 173 2.88 -7.08 -12.21
N PRO A 174 2.82 -8.22 -11.49
CA PRO A 174 3.17 -9.49 -12.09
C PRO A 174 2.18 -9.83 -13.20
N ILE A 175 2.67 -10.56 -14.22
CA ILE A 175 1.82 -11.07 -15.29
C ILE A 175 0.84 -12.06 -14.65
N GLU A 176 -0.44 -11.70 -14.63
CA GLU A 176 -1.52 -12.57 -14.17
C GLU A 176 -1.61 -13.76 -15.11
N ARG A 177 -1.07 -14.90 -14.70
CA ARG A 177 -1.33 -16.16 -15.38
C ARG A 177 -2.75 -16.55 -14.98
N VAL A 178 -3.67 -16.49 -15.92
CA VAL A 178 -4.99 -17.09 -15.75
C VAL A 178 -4.74 -18.58 -15.54
N GLU A 179 -4.77 -19.04 -14.30
CA GLU A 179 -4.93 -20.46 -14.04
C GLU A 179 -6.36 -20.77 -14.50
N GLU A 180 -6.52 -21.12 -15.77
CA GLU A 180 -7.72 -21.81 -16.21
C GLU A 180 -7.86 -23.02 -15.30
N GLU A 181 -8.97 -23.08 -14.55
CA GLU A 181 -9.45 -24.31 -13.94
C GLU A 181 -9.72 -25.33 -15.05
N MET A 182 -8.67 -25.97 -15.55
CA MET A 182 -8.76 -27.19 -16.31
C MET A 182 -8.04 -28.27 -15.52
N GLY A 183 -8.84 -29.10 -14.85
CA GLY A 183 -8.40 -30.38 -14.31
C GLY A 183 -7.64 -31.14 -15.39
N GLY A 184 -6.32 -31.21 -15.24
CA GLY A 184 -5.43 -31.81 -16.22
C GLY A 184 -4.13 -32.24 -15.54
N LYS A 185 -3.95 -33.54 -15.46
CA LYS A 185 -2.90 -34.27 -14.73
C LYS A 185 -1.45 -33.77 -14.98
N VAL A 186 -0.68 -33.91 -13.90
CA VAL A 186 0.79 -33.93 -13.77
C VAL A 186 1.54 -34.56 -14.95
N ALA A 187 2.57 -33.86 -15.44
CA ALA A 187 3.89 -34.35 -15.91
C ALA A 187 4.66 -33.09 -16.34
N GLY A 188 5.87 -32.75 -15.93
CA GLY A 188 7.05 -33.49 -15.50
C GLY A 188 8.22 -32.60 -15.93
N GLU A 189 9.22 -32.42 -15.06
CA GLU A 189 10.45 -31.70 -15.40
C GLU A 189 11.10 -32.26 -16.67
N ALA A 190 11.65 -31.40 -17.52
CA ALA A 190 12.71 -31.78 -18.43
C ALA A 190 13.69 -30.62 -18.61
N ALA A 191 14.91 -30.87 -18.13
CA ALA A 191 16.07 -30.02 -18.25
C ALA A 191 16.69 -30.05 -19.66
N ARG A 192 17.38 -28.94 -19.96
CA ARG A 192 18.68 -28.83 -20.66
C ARG A 192 18.85 -29.14 -22.16
N GLU A 193 19.42 -28.11 -22.79
CA GLU A 193 20.55 -28.10 -23.73
C GLU A 193 20.36 -28.66 -25.15
N VAL A 194 20.44 -27.73 -26.11
CA VAL A 194 20.51 -27.94 -27.55
C VAL A 194 21.97 -28.21 -27.95
N PRO A 195 22.30 -29.28 -28.69
CA PRO A 195 23.60 -29.37 -29.37
C PRO A 195 23.54 -28.63 -30.71
N LYS A 196 24.55 -27.80 -30.97
CA LYS A 196 24.82 -27.20 -32.28
C LYS A 196 25.47 -28.25 -33.18
N ASN A 197 24.93 -28.43 -34.38
CA ASN A 197 25.69 -28.92 -35.53
C ASN A 197 26.22 -27.72 -36.33
#